data_AF-A0A198UQM0-F1
#
_entry.id   AF-A0A198UQM0-F1
#
_cell.length_a   1.000
_cell.length_b   1.000
_cell.length_c   1.000
_cell.angle_alpha   90.00
_cell.angle_beta   90.00
_cell.angle_gamma   90.00
#
_symmetry.space_group_name_H-M   'P 1'
#
loop_
_entity.id
_entity.type
_entity.pdbx_description
1 polymer ?
#
loop_
_entity_poly.entity_id
_entity_poly.type
_entity_poly.pdbx_seq_one_letter_code
_entity_poly.pdbx_strand_id
1 'polypeptide(L)'
;MRTDKICKTQVNDKNGLVKNKKLTLTKIHRVLMTLKFSTAHALDAKNNTICHLLTYERSLASDGQVNLSALFAVYQHLLWLLGHVREIDDKQVLPSQRLFLADAMAFIFNIYEQQSQI
;
A
#
# COMPACT_ATOMS: atom_id res chain seq x y z
N MET A 1 18.03 16.81 -29.70
CA MET A 1 17.77 16.29 -28.34
C MET A 1 16.78 17.22 -27.66
N ARG A 2 15.53 16.78 -27.51
CA ARG A 2 14.45 17.52 -26.85
C ARG A 2 14.24 16.83 -25.50
N THR A 3 14.49 17.53 -24.40
CA THR A 3 14.24 17.03 -23.05
C THR A 3 12.80 17.33 -22.70
N ASP A 4 11.97 16.30 -22.73
CA ASP A 4 10.56 16.40 -22.40
C ASP A 4 10.35 16.60 -20.89
N LYS A 5 9.42 17.51 -20.61
CA LYS A 5 9.03 18.02 -19.30
C LYS A 5 8.46 16.90 -18.43
N ILE A 6 9.15 16.60 -17.34
CA ILE A 6 8.59 15.82 -16.24
C ILE A 6 7.51 16.68 -15.56
N CYS A 7 6.25 16.29 -15.74
CA CYS A 7 5.10 16.92 -15.10
C CYS A 7 5.18 16.70 -13.58
N LYS A 8 5.60 17.74 -12.84
CA LYS A 8 5.55 17.76 -11.38
C LYS A 8 4.18 18.28 -10.95
N THR A 9 3.22 17.39 -10.73
CA THR A 9 1.97 17.75 -10.04
C THR A 9 2.29 17.95 -8.56
N GLN A 10 2.50 19.20 -8.16
CA GLN A 10 2.51 19.61 -6.76
C GLN A 10 1.06 19.80 -6.32
N VAL A 11 0.53 18.87 -5.50
CA VAL A 11 -0.73 19.06 -4.80
C VAL A 11 -0.42 19.79 -3.49
N ASN A 12 -1.02 20.97 -3.35
CA ASN A 12 -0.80 21.93 -2.28
C ASN A 12 -1.67 21.55 -1.07
N ASP A 13 -1.04 21.25 0.06
CA ASP A 13 -1.72 20.76 1.26
C ASP A 13 -1.95 21.94 2.23
N LYS A 14 -3.17 22.50 2.20
CA LYS A 14 -3.64 23.45 3.21
C LYS A 14 -4.76 22.78 4.00
N ASN A 15 -4.39 21.93 4.95
CA ASN A 15 -5.11 21.72 6.21
C ASN A 15 -4.31 20.79 7.14
N GLY A 16 -3.62 21.43 8.09
CA GLY A 16 -3.23 20.93 9.42
C GLY A 16 -3.25 19.42 9.72
N LEU A 17 -2.49 18.59 9.00
CA LEU A 17 -2.03 17.31 9.50
C LEU A 17 -0.51 17.22 9.33
N VAL A 18 0.17 17.09 10.47
CA VAL A 18 1.58 16.76 10.69
C VAL A 18 2.32 16.30 9.43
N LYS A 19 3.34 17.07 9.00
CA LYS A 19 4.32 16.78 7.92
C LYS A 19 4.46 15.28 7.63
N ASN A 20 3.55 14.73 6.84
CA ASN A 20 3.48 13.30 6.65
C ASN A 20 4.46 12.97 5.54
N LYS A 21 5.51 12.23 5.88
CA LYS A 21 6.48 11.71 4.91
C LYS A 21 5.69 10.87 3.92
N LYS A 22 5.40 11.44 2.73
CA LYS A 22 4.51 10.92 1.68
C LYS A 22 4.59 9.39 1.65
N LEU A 23 3.46 8.72 1.88
CA LEU A 23 3.41 7.26 1.79
C LEU A 23 3.76 6.85 0.36
N THR A 24 4.56 5.80 0.23
CA THR A 24 5.00 5.26 -1.07
C THR A 24 4.89 3.75 -1.03
N LEU A 25 4.79 3.10 -2.20
CA LEU A 25 4.78 1.63 -2.32
C LEU A 25 6.01 1.03 -1.63
N THR A 26 7.19 1.61 -1.82
CA THR A 26 8.43 1.20 -1.13
C THR A 26 8.35 1.32 0.38
N LYS A 27 7.72 2.37 0.92
CA LYS A 27 7.53 2.54 2.37
C LYS A 27 6.54 1.50 2.90
N ILE A 28 5.47 1.21 2.17
CA ILE A 28 4.51 0.13 2.48
C ILE A 28 5.22 -1.20 2.53
N HIS A 29 5.97 -1.57 1.48
CA HIS A 29 6.75 -2.78 1.43
C HIS A 29 7.69 -2.93 2.64
N ARG A 30 8.49 -1.88 2.93
CA ARG A 30 9.44 -1.90 4.06
C ARG A 30 8.77 -2.10 5.41
N VAL A 31 7.63 -1.46 5.65
CA VAL A 31 6.93 -1.60 6.93
C VAL A 31 6.22 -2.95 7.01
N LEU A 32 5.61 -3.44 5.93
CA LEU A 32 5.00 -4.79 5.91
C LEU A 32 6.02 -5.88 6.27
N MET A 33 7.27 -5.75 5.82
CA MET A 33 8.35 -6.68 6.17
C MET A 33 8.67 -6.72 7.67
N THR A 34 8.39 -5.64 8.43
CA THR A 34 8.67 -5.58 9.88
C THR A 34 7.48 -5.98 10.74
N LEU A 35 6.27 -6.05 10.17
CA LEU A 35 5.08 -6.46 10.90
C LEU A 35 5.15 -7.94 11.29
N LYS A 36 4.79 -8.18 12.55
CA LYS A 36 4.59 -9.50 13.12
C LYS A 36 3.10 -9.69 13.39
N PHE A 37 2.64 -10.91 13.20
CA PHE A 37 1.26 -11.30 13.45
C PHE A 37 1.27 -12.58 14.27
N SER A 38 0.28 -12.71 15.15
CA SER A 38 0.13 -13.85 16.05
C SER A 38 -0.35 -15.13 15.34
N THR A 39 -0.99 -14.99 14.19
CA THR A 39 -1.60 -16.12 13.45
C THR A 39 -0.92 -16.39 12.12
N ALA A 40 -0.83 -17.66 11.74
CA ALA A 40 -0.31 -18.08 10.43
C ALA A 40 -1.08 -17.45 9.25
N HIS A 41 -2.41 -17.42 9.31
CA HIS A 41 -3.25 -16.81 8.26
C HIS A 41 -2.89 -15.34 7.99
N ALA A 42 -2.65 -14.55 9.03
CA ALA A 42 -2.23 -13.16 8.88
C ALA A 42 -0.79 -13.02 8.36
N LEU A 43 0.10 -13.94 8.72
CA LEU A 43 1.43 -14.00 8.13
C LEU A 43 1.37 -14.31 6.63
N ASP A 44 0.53 -15.25 6.22
CA ASP A 44 0.33 -15.60 4.81
C ASP A 44 -0.30 -14.44 4.02
N ALA A 45 -1.33 -13.80 4.57
CA ALA A 45 -1.94 -12.61 3.97
C ALA A 45 -0.92 -11.46 3.81
N LYS A 46 -0.07 -11.23 4.81
CA LYS A 46 1.04 -10.26 4.73
C LYS A 46 2.02 -10.60 3.61
N ASN A 47 2.44 -11.86 3.51
CA ASN A 47 3.38 -12.31 2.48
C ASN A 47 2.77 -12.19 1.08
N ASN A 48 1.49 -12.54 0.91
CA ASN A 48 0.75 -12.35 -0.33
C ASN A 48 0.62 -10.88 -0.70
N THR A 49 0.34 -10.00 0.28
CA THR A 49 0.34 -8.54 0.08
C THR A 49 1.68 -8.06 -0.49
N ILE A 50 2.80 -8.51 0.09
CA ILE A 50 4.14 -8.16 -0.37
C ILE A 50 4.39 -8.67 -1.79
N CYS A 51 4.05 -9.93 -2.09
CA CYS A 51 4.21 -10.52 -3.42
C CYS A 51 3.42 -9.74 -4.49
N HIS A 52 2.15 -9.42 -4.23
CA HIS A 52 1.33 -8.67 -5.16
C HIS A 52 1.82 -7.22 -5.32
N LEU A 53 2.30 -6.59 -4.25
CA LEU A 53 2.89 -5.25 -4.31
C LEU A 53 4.13 -5.23 -5.21
N LEU A 54 5.02 -6.22 -5.08
CA LEU A 54 6.19 -6.35 -5.95
C LEU A 54 5.81 -6.63 -7.42
N THR A 55 4.79 -7.46 -7.65
CA THR A 55 4.25 -7.71 -9.00
C THR A 55 3.73 -6.43 -9.63
N TYR A 56 2.99 -5.63 -8.87
CA TYR A 56 2.49 -4.32 -9.33
C TYR A 56 3.65 -3.35 -9.60
N GLU A 57 4.60 -3.20 -8.67
CA GLU A 57 5.78 -2.33 -8.85
C GLU A 57 6.59 -2.70 -10.10
N ARG A 58 6.77 -4.01 -10.38
CA ARG A 58 7.43 -4.48 -11.60
C ARG A 58 6.66 -4.11 -12.87
N SER A 59 5.33 -4.19 -12.82
CA SER A 59 4.49 -3.81 -13.98
C SER A 59 4.57 -2.32 -14.31
N LEU A 60 4.83 -1.46 -13.31
CA LEU A 60 5.05 -0.03 -13.53
C LEU A 60 6.36 0.27 -14.26
N ALA A 61 7.36 -0.61 -14.13
CA ALA A 61 8.67 -0.46 -14.76
C ALA A 61 8.75 -1.10 -16.15
N SER A 62 7.73 -1.86 -16.56
CA SER A 62 7.65 -2.45 -17.89
C SER A 62 6.87 -1.55 -18.85
N ASP A 63 7.27 -1.49 -20.12
CA ASP A 63 6.49 -0.85 -21.20
C ASP A 63 5.19 -1.62 -21.55
N GLY A 64 4.84 -2.62 -20.74
CA GLY A 64 3.64 -3.44 -20.87
C GLY A 64 2.44 -2.85 -20.12
N GLN A 65 1.39 -3.67 -19.96
CA GLN A 65 0.20 -3.27 -19.23
C GLN A 65 0.44 -3.26 -17.72
N VAL A 66 0.00 -2.19 -17.05
CA VAL A 66 -0.02 -2.08 -15.60
C VAL A 66 -0.88 -3.20 -15.02
N ASN A 67 -0.35 -3.93 -14.04
CA ASN A 67 -1.05 -5.07 -13.45
C ASN A 67 -2.02 -4.60 -12.36
N LEU A 68 -3.19 -4.10 -12.77
CA LEU A 68 -4.24 -3.63 -11.87
C LEU A 68 -4.80 -4.73 -10.97
N SER A 69 -4.84 -5.98 -11.46
CA SER A 69 -5.29 -7.13 -10.67
C SER A 69 -4.38 -7.36 -9.45
N ALA A 70 -3.06 -7.20 -9.62
CA ALA A 70 -2.13 -7.27 -8.50
C ALA A 70 -2.36 -6.14 -7.50
N LEU A 71 -2.62 -4.92 -7.96
CA LEU A 71 -2.92 -3.79 -7.07
C LEU A 71 -4.23 -3.99 -6.29
N PHE A 72 -5.27 -4.52 -6.94
CA PHE A 72 -6.52 -4.86 -6.29
C PHE A 72 -6.32 -5.96 -5.23
N ALA A 73 -5.50 -6.98 -5.50
CA ALA A 73 -5.18 -8.01 -4.53
C ALA A 73 -4.47 -7.43 -3.28
N VAL A 74 -3.56 -6.45 -3.45
CA VAL A 74 -2.94 -5.74 -2.32
C VAL A 74 -4.00 -5.04 -1.48
N TYR A 75 -4.93 -4.31 -2.10
CA TYR A 75 -6.04 -3.66 -1.40
C TYR A 75 -6.86 -4.66 -0.58
N GLN A 76 -7.27 -5.77 -1.19
CA GLN A 76 -8.09 -6.79 -0.53
C GLN A 76 -7.38 -7.45 0.65
N HIS A 77 -6.08 -7.75 0.54
CA HIS A 77 -5.33 -8.30 1.66
C HIS A 77 -5.11 -7.29 2.79
N LEU A 78 -4.88 -6.02 2.49
CA LEU A 78 -4.77 -4.97 3.51
C LEU A 78 -6.10 -4.76 4.25
N LEU A 79 -7.22 -4.76 3.53
CA LEU A 79 -8.56 -4.68 4.11
C LEU A 79 -8.81 -5.88 5.04
N TRP A 80 -8.49 -7.09 4.58
CA TRP A 80 -8.62 -8.30 5.39
C TRP A 80 -7.73 -8.27 6.64
N LEU A 81 -6.46 -7.86 6.50
CA LEU A 81 -5.53 -7.75 7.63
C LEU A 81 -6.02 -6.76 8.70
N LEU A 82 -6.59 -5.62 8.28
CA LEU A 82 -7.19 -4.65 9.19
C LEU A 82 -8.37 -5.24 9.97
N GLY A 83 -9.26 -5.95 9.26
CA GLY A 83 -10.37 -6.66 9.88
C GLY A 83 -9.88 -7.69 10.89
N HIS A 84 -8.97 -8.57 10.47
CA HIS A 84 -8.42 -9.64 11.28
C HIS A 84 -7.72 -9.14 12.55
N VAL A 85 -6.80 -8.17 12.41
CA VAL A 85 -6.08 -7.58 13.56
C VAL A 85 -7.03 -6.99 14.59
N ARG A 86 -8.12 -6.36 14.13
CA ARG A 86 -9.14 -5.79 15.01
C ARG A 86 -9.97 -6.89 15.68
N GLU A 87 -10.39 -7.89 14.94
CA GLU A 87 -11.27 -8.97 15.40
C GLU A 87 -10.62 -9.78 16.53
N ILE A 88 -9.35 -10.17 16.36
CA ILE A 88 -8.63 -10.96 17.37
C ILE A 88 -7.86 -10.10 18.38
N ASP A 89 -7.92 -8.77 18.24
CA ASP A 89 -7.12 -7.81 18.99
C ASP A 89 -5.63 -8.20 19.07
N ASP A 90 -5.01 -8.41 17.90
CA ASP A 90 -3.66 -8.94 17.80
C ASP A 90 -2.65 -8.02 18.50
N LYS A 91 -2.12 -8.48 19.65
CA LYS A 91 -1.18 -7.73 20.48
C LYS A 91 0.22 -7.63 19.89
N GLN A 92 0.54 -8.41 18.86
CA GLN A 92 1.80 -8.26 18.12
C GLN A 92 1.78 -7.04 17.19
N VAL A 93 0.60 -6.52 16.84
CA VAL A 93 0.43 -5.34 16.00
C VAL A 93 0.15 -4.12 16.87
N LEU A 94 1.16 -3.26 17.00
CA LEU A 94 1.10 -2.04 17.78
C LEU A 94 0.04 -1.06 17.25
N PRO A 95 -0.56 -0.18 18.08
CA PRO A 95 -1.53 0.80 17.62
C PRO A 95 -1.04 1.67 16.45
N SER A 96 0.23 2.07 16.44
CA SER A 96 0.83 2.82 15.33
C SER A 96 0.94 2.00 14.03
N GLN A 97 1.14 0.68 14.13
CA GLN A 97 1.15 -0.23 12.98
C GLN A 97 -0.26 -0.47 12.45
N ARG A 98 -1.27 -0.52 13.33
CA ARG A 98 -2.69 -0.58 12.92
C ARG A 98 -3.08 0.67 12.13
N LEU A 99 -2.69 1.85 12.61
CA LEU A 99 -2.89 3.11 11.89
C LEU A 99 -2.15 3.09 10.54
N PHE A 100 -0.90 2.63 10.52
CA PHE A 100 -0.15 2.49 9.28
C PHE A 100 -0.84 1.56 8.26
N LEU A 101 -1.39 0.43 8.69
CA LEU A 101 -2.14 -0.48 7.81
C LEU A 101 -3.37 0.21 7.21
N ALA A 102 -4.07 1.04 7.99
CA ALA A 102 -5.21 1.82 7.50
C ALA A 102 -4.79 2.86 6.46
N ASP A 103 -3.72 3.61 6.74
CA ASP A 103 -3.15 4.58 5.79
C ASP A 103 -2.67 3.89 4.50
N ALA A 104 -2.03 2.72 4.62
CA ALA A 104 -1.58 1.93 3.48
C ALA A 104 -2.76 1.42 2.63
N MET A 105 -3.83 0.92 3.27
CA MET A 105 -5.04 0.50 2.57
C MET A 105 -5.66 1.65 1.78
N ALA A 106 -5.82 2.82 2.41
CA ALA A 106 -6.41 3.99 1.77
C ALA A 106 -5.56 4.49 0.61
N PHE A 107 -4.23 4.50 0.78
CA PHE A 107 -3.30 4.85 -0.27
C PHE A 107 -3.37 3.90 -1.48
N ILE A 108 -3.39 2.58 -1.23
CA ILE A 108 -3.47 1.58 -2.30
C ILE A 108 -4.82 1.67 -3.03
N PHE A 109 -5.93 1.83 -2.29
CA PHE A 109 -7.25 2.03 -2.88
C PHE A 109 -7.31 3.26 -3.78
N ASN A 110 -6.76 4.39 -3.32
CA ASN A 110 -6.72 5.62 -4.12
C ASN A 110 -5.90 5.44 -5.42
N ILE A 111 -4.78 4.71 -5.38
CA ILE A 111 -4.03 4.41 -6.60
C ILE A 111 -4.85 3.50 -7.51
N TYR A 112 -5.52 2.48 -6.96
CA TYR A 112 -6.35 1.56 -7.74
C TYR A 112 -7.45 2.31 -8.48
N GLU A 113 -8.21 3.16 -7.79
CA GLU A 113 -9.28 3.97 -8.38
C GLU A 113 -8.76 4.93 -9.46
N GLN A 114 -7.58 5.53 -9.25
CA GLN A 114 -6.99 6.41 -10.25
C GLN A 114 -6.56 5.66 -11.52
N GLN A 115 -6.08 4.42 -11.36
CA GLN A 115 -5.57 3.64 -12.48
C GLN A 115 -6.67 2.83 -13.19
N SER A 116 -7.80 2.56 -12.53
CA SER A 116 -8.96 1.86 -13.12
C SER A 116 -9.83 2.77 -14.02
N GLN A 117 -9.65 4.09 -13.92
CA GLN A 117 -10.35 5.10 -14.72
C GLN A 117 -9.60 5.52 -15.99
N ILE A 118 -8.40 4.97 -16.23
CA ILE A 118 -7.56 5.21 -17.41
C ILE A 118 -7.79 4.10 -18.42
#